data_AF-A0AAW5VBD6-F1
#
_entry.id   AF-A0AAW5VBD6-F1
#
_cell.length_a   1.000
_cell.length_b   1.000
_cell.length_c   1.000
_cell.angle_alpha   90.00
_cell.angle_beta   90.00
_cell.angle_gamma   90.00
#
_symmetry.space_group_name_H-M   'P 1'
#
loop_
_entity.id
_entity.type
_entity.pdbx_description
1 polymer ?
#
loop_
_entity_poly.entity_id
_entity_poly.type
_entity_poly.pdbx_seq_one_letter_code
_entity_poly.pdbx_strand_id
1 'polypeptide(L)'
;MKPFPKKITLFLIDGDASGRISAELSNWNGITYKIPRTLIKESISREDLYSTGVYFLFGKNPEDEEKDLVYIGEAESILDRLKQHLGSKEFWIEAVCVFSKNLNKAHVKYLEKRLFELAKEANRYELENSTVPAKTSISEADQAEMEEFLENIKLTVHTLGFKLFERIDKRESEKISSQSKDYTILTKGIKATGFLTTEGFVVKKGSQAMMELVPSMEKWAKGYMRLREKLIADGTLRVEGDHYIFTHDFLFSSPSAGAVIVMGRNANGMTEWKDDKGKSLAENEAME
;
A
#
# COMPACT_ATOMS: atom_id res chain seq x y z
N MET A 1 4.37 -22.24 -2.59
CA MET A 1 5.84 -22.23 -2.79
C MET A 1 6.49 -21.52 -1.62
N LYS A 2 7.59 -22.04 -1.07
CA LYS A 2 8.35 -21.36 0.00
C LYS A 2 9.06 -20.15 -0.62
N PRO A 3 8.97 -18.93 -0.04
CA PRO A 3 9.68 -17.79 -0.59
C PRO A 3 11.19 -18.01 -0.50
N PHE A 4 11.91 -17.65 -1.56
CA PHE A 4 13.37 -17.69 -1.61
C PHE A 4 13.93 -16.34 -1.16
N PRO A 5 14.98 -16.31 -0.31
CA PRO A 5 15.67 -15.07 0.02
C PRO A 5 16.18 -14.37 -1.24
N LYS A 6 16.07 -13.03 -1.30
CA LYS A 6 16.58 -12.21 -2.40
C LYS A 6 17.62 -11.21 -1.89
N LYS A 7 18.69 -11.00 -2.66
CA LYS A 7 19.66 -9.92 -2.44
C LYS A 7 19.29 -8.74 -3.33
N ILE A 8 19.08 -7.58 -2.70
CA ILE A 8 18.85 -6.31 -3.37
C ILE A 8 20.04 -5.41 -3.09
N THR A 9 20.62 -4.82 -4.13
CA THR A 9 21.67 -3.81 -3.99
C THR A 9 21.06 -2.45 -4.23
N LEU A 10 21.13 -1.58 -3.22
CA LEU A 10 20.78 -0.17 -3.32
C LEU A 10 22.05 0.65 -3.52
N PHE A 11 22.05 1.50 -4.53
CA PHE A 11 23.12 2.45 -4.77
C PHE A 11 22.56 3.87 -4.67
N LEU A 12 23.01 4.61 -3.64
CA LEU A 12 22.63 6.00 -3.41
C LEU A 12 23.48 6.87 -4.34
N ILE A 13 22.92 7.26 -5.48
CA ILE A 13 23.64 7.95 -6.55
C ILE A 13 24.19 9.29 -6.06
N ASP A 14 23.44 9.97 -5.19
CA ASP A 14 23.81 11.26 -4.62
C ASP A 14 24.46 11.14 -3.22
N GLY A 15 24.68 9.92 -2.72
CA GLY A 15 25.14 9.68 -1.34
C GLY A 15 24.10 10.01 -0.25
N ASP A 16 22.86 10.31 -0.64
CA ASP A 16 21.75 10.68 0.24
C ASP A 16 20.51 9.80 -0.02
N ALA A 17 19.84 9.36 1.04
CA ALA A 17 18.62 8.56 1.00
C ALA A 17 17.41 9.33 0.44
N SER A 18 17.45 10.66 0.51
CA SER A 18 16.43 11.53 -0.09
C SER A 18 16.69 11.84 -1.57
N GLY A 19 17.88 11.50 -2.07
CA GLY A 19 18.30 11.71 -3.45
C GLY A 19 17.88 10.59 -4.39
N ARG A 20 18.61 10.46 -5.50
CA ARG A 20 18.41 9.41 -6.50
C ARG A 20 18.99 8.09 -6.00
N ILE A 21 18.22 7.02 -6.17
CA ILE A 21 18.61 5.68 -5.74
C ILE A 21 18.38 4.72 -6.90
N SER A 22 19.34 3.85 -7.18
CA SER A 22 19.10 2.67 -8.01
C SER A 22 19.00 1.41 -7.15
N ALA A 23 18.13 0.49 -7.56
CA ALA A 23 17.90 -0.80 -6.94
C ALA A 23 18.01 -1.91 -8.00
N GLU A 24 18.83 -2.90 -7.71
CA GLU A 24 19.06 -4.07 -8.58
C GLU A 24 18.93 -5.37 -7.80
N LEU A 25 18.38 -6.40 -8.44
CA LEU A 25 18.25 -7.75 -7.89
C LEU A 25 19.33 -8.66 -8.48
N SER A 26 19.86 -9.57 -7.65
CA SER A 26 20.77 -10.61 -8.14
C SER A 26 20.08 -11.47 -9.20
N ASN A 27 20.75 -11.72 -10.33
CA ASN A 27 20.27 -12.54 -11.45
C ASN A 27 19.01 -11.99 -12.16
N TRP A 28 18.73 -10.70 -12.03
CA TRP A 28 17.68 -10.01 -12.77
C TRP A 28 18.32 -8.91 -13.64
N ASN A 29 17.84 -8.76 -14.87
CA ASN A 29 18.35 -7.77 -15.83
C ASN A 29 17.61 -6.42 -15.75
N GLY A 30 16.62 -6.31 -14.86
CA GLY A 30 15.91 -5.06 -14.61
C GLY A 30 16.67 -4.17 -13.65
N ILE A 31 16.51 -2.87 -13.86
CA ILE A 31 17.06 -1.82 -13.01
C ILE A 31 15.90 -0.92 -12.59
N THR A 32 15.78 -0.66 -11.29
CA THR A 32 14.76 0.23 -10.74
C THR A 32 15.41 1.50 -10.22
N TYR A 33 14.96 2.68 -10.66
CA TYR A 33 15.42 3.97 -10.14
C TYR A 33 14.31 4.67 -9.37
N LYS A 34 14.64 5.24 -8.21
CA LYS A 34 13.87 6.30 -7.54
C LYS A 34 14.52 7.64 -7.87
N ILE A 35 13.75 8.59 -8.38
CA ILE A 35 14.23 9.93 -8.75
C ILE A 35 13.26 10.98 -8.18
N PRO A 36 13.70 11.83 -7.24
CA PRO A 36 12.95 13.00 -6.86
C PRO A 36 12.67 13.89 -8.08
N ARG A 37 11.47 14.46 -8.18
CA ARG A 37 11.06 15.35 -9.28
C ARG A 37 12.06 16.46 -9.55
N THR A 38 12.62 17.03 -8.50
CA THR A 38 13.61 18.12 -8.54
C THR A 38 14.93 17.69 -9.19
N LEU A 39 15.24 16.39 -9.22
CA LEU A 39 16.51 15.83 -9.71
C LEU A 39 16.40 15.18 -11.11
N ILE A 40 15.30 15.41 -11.84
CA ILE A 40 15.10 14.86 -13.19
C ILE A 40 16.08 15.47 -14.20
N LYS A 41 16.41 16.77 -14.06
CA LYS A 41 17.35 17.45 -14.98
C LYS A 41 18.77 16.93 -14.80
N GLU A 42 19.16 16.64 -13.57
CA GLU A 42 20.44 16.10 -13.16
C GLU A 42 20.59 14.62 -13.58
N SER A 43 19.48 13.97 -13.94
CA SER A 43 19.44 12.58 -14.40
C SER A 43 19.63 12.42 -15.92
N ILE A 44 19.81 13.52 -16.66
CA ILE A 44 20.01 13.50 -18.13
C ILE A 44 21.26 12.72 -18.55
N SER A 45 22.29 12.70 -17.69
CA SER A 45 23.54 11.97 -17.94
C SER A 45 23.44 10.46 -17.72
N ARG A 46 22.29 9.94 -17.27
CA ARG A 46 22.09 8.50 -17.04
C ARG A 46 21.51 7.85 -18.30
N GLU A 47 22.40 7.24 -19.09
CA GLU A 47 22.04 6.59 -20.36
C GLU A 47 20.96 5.51 -20.20
N ASP A 48 20.95 4.79 -19.09
CA ASP A 48 19.96 3.73 -18.86
C ASP A 48 18.51 4.26 -18.85
N LEU A 49 18.29 5.53 -18.47
CA LEU A 49 16.95 6.15 -18.45
C LEU A 49 16.37 6.43 -19.84
N TYR A 50 17.15 6.27 -20.91
CA TYR A 50 16.63 6.32 -22.28
C TYR A 50 16.12 4.95 -22.75
N SER A 51 16.19 3.93 -21.89
CA SER A 51 15.68 2.59 -22.19
C SER A 51 14.16 2.52 -22.15
N THR A 52 13.64 1.48 -22.81
CA THR A 52 12.22 1.10 -22.73
C THR A 52 11.88 0.54 -21.36
N GLY A 53 10.78 1.01 -20.77
CA GLY A 53 10.37 0.58 -19.43
C GLY A 53 8.99 1.07 -19.01
N VAL A 54 8.71 0.88 -17.72
CA VAL A 54 7.53 1.40 -17.03
C VAL A 54 7.95 2.38 -15.94
N TYR A 55 7.07 3.30 -15.58
CA TYR A 55 7.31 4.27 -14.51
C TYR A 55 6.04 4.54 -13.71
N PHE A 56 6.27 5.03 -12.50
CA PHE A 56 5.29 5.41 -11.50
C PHE A 56 5.59 6.84 -11.07
N LEU A 57 4.58 7.71 -11.07
CA LEU A 57 4.69 9.06 -10.52
C LEU A 57 3.88 9.12 -9.24
N PHE A 58 4.56 9.29 -8.10
CA PHE A 58 3.96 9.30 -6.78
C PHE A 58 3.81 10.73 -6.26
N GLY A 59 2.67 11.01 -5.64
CA GLY A 59 2.37 12.29 -5.02
C GLY A 59 1.36 12.17 -3.90
N LYS A 60 1.00 13.31 -3.31
CA LYS A 60 -0.04 13.40 -2.27
C LYS A 60 -1.36 13.81 -2.92
N ASN A 61 -2.48 13.25 -2.47
CA ASN A 61 -3.79 13.76 -2.89
C ASN A 61 -4.07 15.09 -2.16
N PRO A 62 -4.26 16.21 -2.87
CA PRO A 62 -4.58 17.49 -2.23
C PRO A 62 -5.98 17.54 -1.60
N GLU A 63 -6.87 16.63 -1.99
CA GLU A 63 -8.26 16.55 -1.52
C GLU A 63 -8.46 15.53 -0.38
N ASP A 64 -7.56 14.55 -0.23
CA ASP A 64 -7.58 13.53 0.84
C ASP A 64 -6.14 13.25 1.32
N GLU A 65 -5.70 13.91 2.41
CA GLU A 65 -4.34 13.73 2.97
C GLU A 65 -4.03 12.29 3.39
N GLU A 66 -5.03 11.41 3.54
CA GLU A 66 -4.83 9.99 3.86
C GLU A 66 -4.58 9.12 2.63
N LYS A 67 -4.78 9.65 1.42
CA LYS A 67 -4.55 8.93 0.16
C LYS A 67 -3.41 9.55 -0.62
N ASP A 68 -2.48 8.69 -1.02
CA ASP A 68 -1.44 9.07 -1.96
C ASP A 68 -1.92 8.85 -3.40
N LEU A 69 -1.46 9.68 -4.32
CA LEU A 69 -1.75 9.56 -5.75
C LEU A 69 -0.63 8.81 -6.47
N VAL A 70 -1.02 8.03 -7.47
CA VAL A 70 -0.09 7.39 -8.38
C VAL A 70 -0.57 7.47 -9.83
N TYR A 71 0.35 7.81 -10.74
CA TYR A 71 0.17 7.61 -12.17
C TYR A 71 1.11 6.51 -12.65
N ILE A 72 0.61 5.57 -13.43
CA ILE A 72 1.38 4.45 -13.98
C ILE A 72 1.50 4.64 -15.50
N GLY A 73 2.71 4.52 -16.05
CA GLY A 73 2.93 4.71 -17.47
C GLY A 73 4.00 3.79 -18.05
N GLU A 74 3.96 3.60 -19.36
CA GLU A 74 5.07 3.05 -20.17
C GLU A 74 5.75 4.13 -21.03
N ALA A 75 7.01 3.88 -21.38
CA ALA A 75 7.68 4.61 -22.44
C ALA A 75 8.79 3.79 -23.10
N GLU A 76 9.04 4.08 -24.38
CA GLU A 76 10.24 3.60 -25.09
C GLU A 76 11.52 4.35 -24.65
N SER A 77 11.36 5.58 -24.14
CA SER A 77 12.38 6.39 -23.46
C SER A 77 11.77 6.98 -22.18
N ILE A 78 12.17 6.45 -21.03
CA ILE A 78 11.65 6.87 -19.72
C ILE A 78 11.94 8.35 -19.48
N LEU A 79 13.19 8.79 -19.67
CA LEU A 79 13.59 10.15 -19.34
C LEU A 79 12.80 11.19 -20.14
N ASP A 80 12.61 10.97 -21.43
CA ASP A 80 11.86 11.90 -22.28
C ASP A 80 10.40 11.98 -21.84
N ARG A 81 9.82 10.84 -21.43
CA ARG A 81 8.47 10.80 -20.89
C ARG A 81 8.36 11.52 -19.55
N LEU A 82 9.32 11.37 -18.64
CA LEU A 82 9.35 12.10 -17.38
C LEU A 82 9.48 13.62 -17.60
N LYS A 83 10.30 14.06 -18.56
CA LYS A 83 10.41 15.48 -18.95
C LYS A 83 9.07 16.05 -19.44
N GLN A 84 8.31 15.29 -20.23
CA GLN A 84 6.96 15.68 -20.65
C GLN A 84 6.01 15.87 -19.44
N HIS A 85 6.13 15.00 -18.44
CA HIS A 85 5.31 15.08 -17.22
C HIS A 85 5.66 16.25 -16.30
N LEU A 86 6.90 16.77 -16.34
CA LEU A 86 7.26 17.97 -15.58
C LEU A 86 6.37 19.18 -15.92
N GLY A 87 5.94 19.32 -17.18
CA GLY A 87 5.07 20.42 -17.61
C GLY A 87 3.58 20.11 -17.64
N SER A 88 3.17 18.86 -17.46
CA SER A 88 1.77 18.42 -17.66
C SER A 88 1.10 17.80 -16.44
N LYS A 89 1.87 17.42 -15.42
CA LYS A 89 1.35 16.87 -14.15
C LYS A 89 2.11 17.48 -12.98
N GLU A 90 1.40 18.18 -12.09
CA GLU A 90 2.00 18.86 -10.95
C GLU A 90 1.99 18.04 -9.65
N PHE A 91 1.07 17.07 -9.51
CA PHE A 91 0.82 16.36 -8.25
C PHE A 91 2.01 15.55 -7.72
N TRP A 92 2.88 15.06 -8.61
CA TRP A 92 3.90 14.07 -8.27
C TRP A 92 5.19 14.73 -7.79
N ILE A 93 5.85 14.09 -6.81
CA ILE A 93 7.10 14.54 -6.20
C ILE A 93 8.25 13.54 -6.38
N GLU A 94 7.92 12.27 -6.60
CA GLU A 94 8.89 11.20 -6.80
C GLU A 94 8.48 10.34 -8.00
N ALA A 95 9.46 9.97 -8.82
CA ALA A 95 9.27 9.00 -9.89
C ALA A 95 10.02 7.71 -9.54
N VAL A 96 9.36 6.56 -9.71
CA VAL A 96 10.02 5.26 -9.71
C VAL A 96 9.95 4.69 -11.12
N CYS A 97 11.09 4.29 -11.67
CA CYS A 97 11.20 3.81 -13.05
C CYS A 97 11.80 2.41 -13.06
N VAL A 98 11.27 1.51 -13.86
CA VAL A 98 11.85 0.19 -14.08
C VAL A 98 12.06 -0.02 -15.57
N PHE A 99 13.29 -0.34 -15.95
CA PHE A 99 13.68 -0.56 -17.33
C PHE A 99 14.69 -1.70 -17.44
N SER A 100 14.80 -2.27 -18.63
CA SER A 100 15.74 -3.35 -18.96
C SER A 100 16.03 -3.31 -20.45
N LYS A 101 17.23 -3.75 -20.83
CA LYS A 101 17.64 -3.88 -22.23
C LYS A 101 16.82 -4.92 -23.01
N ASN A 102 16.11 -5.81 -22.32
CA ASN A 102 15.30 -6.87 -22.93
C ASN A 102 13.81 -6.51 -23.06
N LEU A 103 13.41 -5.31 -22.63
CA LEU A 103 12.03 -4.85 -22.78
C LEU A 103 11.82 -4.19 -24.14
N ASN A 104 10.71 -4.55 -24.80
CA ASN A 104 10.23 -3.89 -26.00
C ASN A 104 8.86 -3.25 -25.74
N LYS A 105 8.32 -2.57 -26.75
CA LYS A 105 7.03 -1.87 -26.67
C LYS A 105 5.85 -2.78 -26.26
N ALA A 106 5.81 -4.01 -26.75
CA ALA A 106 4.73 -4.94 -26.41
C ALA A 106 4.84 -5.40 -24.95
N HIS A 107 6.07 -5.65 -24.47
CA HIS A 107 6.36 -5.99 -23.09
C HIS A 107 5.93 -4.88 -22.12
N VAL A 108 6.33 -3.63 -22.36
CA VAL A 108 5.99 -2.54 -21.43
C VAL A 108 4.51 -2.18 -21.42
N LYS A 109 3.80 -2.34 -22.54
CA LYS A 109 2.33 -2.21 -22.56
C LYS A 109 1.63 -3.31 -21.78
N TYR A 110 2.13 -4.54 -21.88
CA TYR A 110 1.63 -5.66 -21.07
C TYR A 110 1.86 -5.37 -19.58
N LEU A 111 3.08 -4.98 -19.20
CA LEU A 111 3.44 -4.62 -17.83
C LEU A 111 2.61 -3.44 -17.31
N GLU A 112 2.48 -2.33 -18.04
CA GLU A 112 1.69 -1.16 -17.64
C GLU A 112 0.24 -1.57 -17.31
N LYS A 113 -0.38 -2.38 -18.16
CA LYS A 113 -1.74 -2.89 -17.93
C LYS A 113 -1.82 -3.75 -16.66
N ARG A 114 -0.92 -4.71 -16.49
CA ARG A 114 -0.90 -5.59 -15.31
C ARG A 114 -0.63 -4.83 -14.02
N LEU A 115 0.33 -3.91 -14.03
CA LEU A 115 0.66 -3.03 -12.90
C LEU A 115 -0.53 -2.13 -12.54
N PHE A 116 -1.22 -1.57 -13.53
CA PHE A 116 -2.44 -0.80 -13.31
C PHE A 116 -3.55 -1.64 -12.65
N GLU A 117 -3.78 -2.87 -13.12
CA GLU A 117 -4.76 -3.77 -12.53
C GLU A 117 -4.41 -4.13 -11.07
N LEU A 118 -3.14 -4.43 -10.81
CA LEU A 118 -2.66 -4.78 -9.47
C LEU A 118 -2.75 -3.58 -8.51
N ALA A 119 -2.38 -2.38 -8.95
CA ALA A 119 -2.50 -1.17 -8.14
C ALA A 119 -3.98 -0.86 -7.83
N LYS A 120 -4.85 -0.98 -8.84
CA LYS A 120 -6.30 -0.80 -8.66
C LYS A 120 -6.88 -1.81 -7.68
N GLU A 121 -6.46 -3.06 -7.77
CA GLU A 121 -6.90 -4.12 -6.88
C GLU A 121 -6.36 -3.95 -5.46
N ALA A 122 -5.14 -3.44 -5.31
CA ALA A 122 -4.54 -3.15 -4.02
C ALA A 122 -5.19 -1.97 -3.29
N ASN A 123 -5.67 -0.98 -4.04
CA ASN A 123 -6.39 0.19 -3.55
C ASN A 123 -5.64 0.96 -2.43
N ARG A 124 -4.30 0.97 -2.49
CA ARG A 124 -3.41 1.72 -1.57
C ARG A 124 -3.18 3.16 -2.00
N TYR A 125 -3.20 3.39 -3.31
CA TYR A 125 -3.02 4.69 -3.95
C TYR A 125 -4.23 4.97 -4.84
N GLU A 126 -4.59 6.24 -4.95
CA GLU A 126 -5.58 6.70 -5.92
C GLU A 126 -4.92 6.87 -7.30
N LEU A 127 -5.54 6.29 -8.32
CA LEU A 127 -4.98 6.22 -9.67
C LEU A 127 -5.33 7.46 -10.48
N GLU A 128 -4.31 8.21 -10.90
CA GLU A 128 -4.41 9.44 -11.72
C GLU A 128 -4.51 9.16 -13.24
N ASN A 129 -4.48 7.90 -13.65
CA ASN A 129 -4.68 7.54 -15.04
C ASN A 129 -6.13 7.81 -15.47
N SER A 130 -6.31 8.71 -16.44
CA SER A 130 -7.64 9.04 -16.98
C SER A 130 -8.32 7.89 -17.72
N THR A 131 -7.55 6.89 -18.15
CA THR A 131 -8.03 5.72 -18.88
C THR A 131 -7.29 4.47 -18.44
N VAL A 132 -7.97 3.33 -18.46
CA VAL A 132 -7.36 2.02 -18.25
C VAL A 132 -6.39 1.74 -19.42
N PRO A 133 -5.13 1.32 -19.15
CA PRO A 133 -4.19 0.96 -20.20
C PRO A 133 -4.73 -0.12 -21.14
N ALA A 134 -4.35 -0.03 -22.41
CA ALA A 134 -4.85 -0.93 -23.45
C ALA A 134 -4.28 -2.35 -23.29
N LYS A 135 -5.13 -3.36 -23.51
CA LYS A 135 -4.67 -4.76 -23.53
C LYS A 135 -3.79 -4.98 -24.76
N THR A 136 -2.60 -5.53 -24.52
CA THR A 136 -1.69 -5.98 -25.58
C THR A 136 -1.59 -7.50 -25.54
N SER A 137 -1.61 -8.15 -26.70
CA SER A 137 -1.41 -9.59 -26.82
C SER A 137 0.06 -9.87 -27.11
N ILE A 138 0.69 -10.67 -26.26
CA ILE A 138 2.07 -11.19 -26.44
C ILE A 138 2.03 -12.72 -26.35
N SER A 139 3.11 -13.40 -26.75
CA SER A 139 3.16 -14.86 -26.74
C SER A 139 3.04 -15.43 -25.33
N GLU A 140 2.64 -16.69 -25.17
CA GLU A 140 2.57 -17.34 -23.85
C GLU A 140 3.92 -17.32 -23.11
N ALA A 141 5.02 -17.52 -23.85
CA ALA A 141 6.37 -17.44 -23.32
C ALA A 141 6.69 -16.03 -22.81
N ASP A 142 6.37 -14.99 -23.59
CA ASP A 142 6.59 -13.60 -23.15
C ASP A 142 5.70 -13.25 -21.95
N GLN A 143 4.45 -13.74 -21.89
CA GLN A 143 3.59 -13.53 -20.72
C GLN A 143 4.22 -14.11 -19.46
N ALA A 144 4.74 -15.34 -19.53
CA ALA A 144 5.41 -15.98 -18.40
C ALA A 144 6.64 -15.19 -17.94
N GLU A 145 7.47 -14.73 -18.88
CA GLU A 145 8.63 -13.87 -18.57
C GLU A 145 8.20 -12.54 -17.94
N MET A 146 7.15 -11.90 -18.47
CA MET A 146 6.66 -10.62 -17.96
C MET A 146 6.02 -10.72 -16.58
N GLU A 147 5.32 -11.81 -16.25
CA GLU A 147 4.79 -12.03 -14.90
C GLU A 147 5.94 -12.27 -13.90
N GLU A 148 7.01 -12.97 -14.28
CA GLU A 148 8.21 -13.09 -13.44
C GLU A 148 8.89 -11.73 -13.24
N PHE A 149 9.06 -10.96 -14.32
CA PHE A 149 9.63 -9.61 -14.28
C PHE A 149 8.79 -8.69 -13.38
N LEU A 150 7.46 -8.82 -13.44
CA LEU A 150 6.51 -8.06 -12.64
C LEU A 150 6.65 -8.33 -11.14
N GLU A 151 6.90 -9.57 -10.71
CA GLU A 151 7.14 -9.86 -9.30
C GLU A 151 8.41 -9.16 -8.77
N ASN A 152 9.44 -9.01 -9.62
CA ASN A 152 10.64 -8.24 -9.29
C ASN A 152 10.38 -6.72 -9.28
N ILE A 153 9.52 -6.22 -10.17
CA ILE A 153 9.04 -4.82 -10.10
C ILE A 153 8.39 -4.57 -8.74
N LYS A 154 7.42 -5.40 -8.35
CA LYS A 154 6.70 -5.24 -7.07
C LYS A 154 7.67 -5.19 -5.89
N LEU A 155 8.63 -6.11 -5.85
CA LEU A 155 9.62 -6.18 -4.78
C LEU A 155 10.51 -4.93 -4.71
N THR A 156 11.03 -4.46 -5.85
CA THR A 156 11.95 -3.31 -5.87
C THR A 156 11.22 -1.99 -5.59
N VAL A 157 10.01 -1.82 -6.12
CA VAL A 157 9.14 -0.66 -5.82
C VAL A 157 8.81 -0.60 -4.32
N HIS A 158 8.44 -1.73 -3.71
CA HIS A 158 8.22 -1.81 -2.27
C HIS A 158 9.49 -1.48 -1.48
N THR A 159 10.63 -2.05 -1.87
CA THR A 159 11.93 -1.83 -1.19
C THR A 159 12.34 -0.36 -1.20
N LEU A 160 11.95 0.39 -2.23
CA LEU A 160 12.18 1.83 -2.34
C LEU A 160 11.17 2.67 -1.54
N GLY A 161 10.23 2.05 -0.82
CA GLY A 161 9.29 2.69 0.10
C GLY A 161 7.85 2.80 -0.42
N PHE A 162 7.54 2.26 -1.60
CA PHE A 162 6.23 2.43 -2.23
C PHE A 162 5.42 1.14 -2.20
N LYS A 163 4.43 1.06 -1.30
CA LYS A 163 3.57 -0.12 -1.09
C LYS A 163 2.44 -0.25 -2.12
N LEU A 164 2.73 0.06 -3.39
CA LEU A 164 1.72 0.27 -4.43
C LEU A 164 0.87 -0.97 -4.73
N PHE A 165 1.49 -2.16 -4.72
CA PHE A 165 0.85 -3.41 -5.14
C PHE A 165 0.46 -4.33 -3.97
N GLU A 166 0.70 -3.87 -2.75
CA GLU A 166 0.32 -4.61 -1.57
C GLU A 166 -1.14 -4.35 -1.31
N ARG A 167 -1.98 -5.29 -1.71
CA ARG A 167 -3.36 -5.28 -1.29
C ARG A 167 -3.40 -5.14 0.23
N ILE A 168 -4.36 -4.36 0.71
CA ILE A 168 -4.81 -4.42 2.10
C ILE A 168 -5.56 -5.77 2.25
N ASP A 169 -4.89 -6.91 2.05
CA ASP A 169 -5.58 -8.17 1.75
C ASP A 169 -5.80 -9.03 2.98
N LYS A 170 -7.07 -9.43 3.10
CA LYS A 170 -7.61 -10.55 3.87
C LYS A 170 -6.77 -11.83 3.86
N ARG A 171 -5.93 -12.09 2.87
CA ARG A 171 -5.12 -13.31 2.81
C ARG A 171 -3.82 -13.22 3.59
N GLU A 172 -3.21 -12.05 3.65
CA GLU A 172 -2.13 -11.80 4.58
C GLU A 172 -2.72 -11.67 5.99
N SER A 173 -3.89 -11.06 6.10
CA SER A 173 -4.77 -11.15 7.27
C SER A 173 -5.08 -12.60 7.68
N GLU A 174 -5.37 -13.53 6.78
CA GLU A 174 -5.69 -14.96 7.06
C GLU A 174 -4.42 -15.79 7.33
N LYS A 175 -3.30 -15.51 6.63
CA LYS A 175 -2.00 -16.15 6.92
C LYS A 175 -1.43 -15.68 8.24
N ILE A 176 -1.45 -14.37 8.48
CA ILE A 176 -1.14 -13.75 9.75
C ILE A 176 -2.13 -14.31 10.77
N SER A 177 -3.45 -14.24 10.61
CA SER A 177 -4.47 -14.84 11.50
C SER A 177 -4.29 -16.34 11.76
N SER A 178 -3.67 -17.11 10.85
CA SER A 178 -3.37 -18.54 11.09
C SER A 178 -2.13 -18.76 11.96
N GLN A 179 -1.28 -17.73 12.10
CA GLN A 179 -0.05 -17.73 12.91
C GLN A 179 -0.06 -16.68 14.04
N SER A 180 -0.99 -15.73 14.01
CA SER A 180 -1.14 -14.61 14.92
C SER A 180 -2.32 -14.87 15.82
N LYS A 181 -2.12 -14.49 17.08
CA LYS A 181 -3.13 -14.65 18.11
C LYS A 181 -4.28 -13.68 17.84
N ASP A 182 -5.50 -14.20 17.85
CA ASP A 182 -6.70 -13.35 17.81
C ASP A 182 -6.91 -12.69 19.17
N TYR A 183 -7.27 -11.41 19.13
CA TYR A 183 -7.66 -10.62 20.27
C TYR A 183 -9.09 -10.13 20.10
N THR A 184 -9.83 -10.08 21.20
CA THR A 184 -11.24 -9.73 21.24
C THR A 184 -11.49 -8.59 22.22
N ILE A 185 -12.33 -7.65 21.81
CA ILE A 185 -13.00 -6.71 22.70
C ILE A 185 -14.42 -7.23 22.94
N LEU A 186 -14.79 -7.37 24.21
CA LEU A 186 -16.15 -7.63 24.66
C LEU A 186 -16.58 -6.46 25.56
N THR A 187 -17.51 -5.64 25.10
CA THR A 187 -18.01 -4.51 25.89
C THR A 187 -19.45 -4.20 25.56
N LYS A 188 -20.27 -3.87 26.57
CA LYS A 188 -21.67 -3.39 26.38
C LYS A 188 -22.50 -4.19 25.34
N GLY A 189 -22.32 -5.50 25.27
CA GLY A 189 -23.06 -6.37 24.33
C GLY A 189 -22.46 -6.48 22.92
N ILE A 190 -21.42 -5.71 22.58
CA ILE A 190 -20.70 -5.84 21.31
C ILE A 190 -19.47 -6.76 21.45
N LYS A 191 -19.16 -7.45 20.36
CA LYS A 191 -17.97 -8.27 20.17
C LYS A 191 -17.22 -7.84 18.92
N ALA A 192 -15.95 -7.49 19.07
CA ALA A 192 -15.03 -7.26 17.96
C ALA A 192 -13.81 -8.18 18.09
N THR A 193 -13.33 -8.71 16.97
CA THR A 193 -12.14 -9.55 16.93
C THR A 193 -11.15 -8.99 15.93
N GLY A 194 -9.86 -9.03 16.27
CA GLY A 194 -8.78 -8.52 15.45
C GLY A 194 -7.44 -9.14 15.81
N PHE A 195 -6.40 -8.79 15.08
CA PHE A 195 -5.04 -9.27 15.32
C PHE A 195 -4.01 -8.23 14.89
N LEU A 196 -2.82 -8.33 15.49
CA LEU A 196 -1.70 -7.46 15.21
C LEU A 196 -1.00 -7.91 13.91
N THR A 197 -0.55 -6.93 13.14
CA THR A 197 0.27 -7.09 11.93
C THR A 197 1.48 -6.17 12.01
N THR A 198 2.46 -6.37 11.13
CA THR A 198 3.59 -5.44 10.99
C THR A 198 3.19 -4.06 10.50
N GLU A 199 1.96 -3.88 9.97
CA GLU A 199 1.46 -2.61 9.44
C GLU A 199 0.48 -1.87 10.36
N GLY A 200 0.07 -2.50 11.46
CA GLY A 200 -0.97 -1.99 12.34
C GLY A 200 -1.86 -3.11 12.89
N PHE A 201 -3.14 -2.82 13.08
CA PHE A 201 -4.08 -3.76 13.70
C PHE A 201 -5.31 -3.98 12.82
N VAL A 202 -5.56 -5.23 12.44
CA VAL A 202 -6.70 -5.58 11.60
C VAL A 202 -7.89 -5.91 12.49
N VAL A 203 -9.03 -5.24 12.26
CA VAL A 203 -10.34 -5.65 12.81
C VAL A 203 -11.06 -6.48 11.76
N LYS A 204 -11.47 -7.70 12.13
CA LYS A 204 -12.06 -8.68 11.20
C LYS A 204 -13.45 -8.29 10.76
N LYS A 205 -13.81 -8.69 9.54
CA LYS A 205 -15.19 -8.71 9.05
C LYS A 205 -16.12 -9.36 10.09
N GLY A 206 -17.29 -8.76 10.29
CA GLY A 206 -18.30 -9.25 11.22
C GLY A 206 -18.09 -8.79 12.67
N SER A 207 -16.97 -8.11 12.96
CA SER A 207 -16.79 -7.41 14.23
C SER A 207 -17.81 -6.30 14.38
N GLN A 208 -18.21 -6.04 15.63
CA GLN A 208 -19.21 -5.04 15.98
C GLN A 208 -18.55 -3.77 16.53
N ALA A 209 -19.19 -2.62 16.34
CA ALA A 209 -18.78 -1.34 16.92
C ALA A 209 -19.99 -0.60 17.51
N MET A 210 -19.79 0.07 18.65
CA MET A 210 -20.82 0.83 19.37
C MET A 210 -21.37 1.93 18.47
N MET A 211 -22.69 2.11 18.36
CA MET A 211 -23.27 3.25 17.63
C MET A 211 -23.06 4.59 18.34
N GLU A 212 -23.24 4.58 19.66
CA GLU A 212 -23.10 5.78 20.49
C GLU A 212 -21.64 6.16 20.71
N LEU A 213 -21.35 7.45 20.58
CA LEU A 213 -20.08 8.05 20.99
C LEU A 213 -20.26 8.65 22.39
N VAL A 214 -19.26 8.50 23.26
CA VAL A 214 -19.29 9.25 24.53
C VAL A 214 -19.12 10.75 24.26
N PRO A 215 -19.85 11.64 24.96
CA PRO A 215 -19.79 13.09 24.71
C PRO A 215 -18.38 13.69 24.81
N SER A 216 -17.48 13.06 25.55
CA SER A 216 -16.10 13.49 25.67
C SER A 216 -15.29 13.30 24.36
N MET A 217 -15.68 12.39 23.46
CA MET A 217 -14.99 12.15 22.18
C MET A 217 -14.97 13.38 21.27
N GLU A 218 -16.06 14.16 21.24
CA GLU A 218 -16.20 15.34 20.37
C GLU A 218 -15.10 16.39 20.58
N LYS A 219 -14.52 16.44 21.80
CA LYS A 219 -13.53 17.45 22.17
C LYS A 219 -12.09 17.12 21.81
N TRP A 220 -11.70 15.84 21.81
CA TRP A 220 -10.27 15.44 21.64
C TRP A 220 -10.03 14.39 20.55
N ALA A 221 -11.07 13.78 19.97
CA ALA A 221 -10.95 12.67 19.01
C ALA A 221 -11.36 13.07 17.58
N LYS A 222 -11.14 14.32 17.16
CA LYS A 222 -11.57 14.82 15.83
C LYS A 222 -11.07 13.94 14.66
N GLY A 223 -9.83 13.45 14.73
CA GLY A 223 -9.28 12.54 13.73
C GLY A 223 -10.03 11.21 13.67
N TYR A 224 -10.29 10.58 14.83
CA TYR A 224 -11.05 9.33 14.89
C TYR A 224 -12.52 9.49 14.51
N MET A 225 -13.12 10.65 14.77
CA MET A 225 -14.48 10.94 14.30
C MET A 225 -14.54 11.02 12.78
N ARG A 226 -13.63 11.76 12.15
CA ARG A 226 -13.53 11.82 10.68
C ARG A 226 -13.31 10.45 10.07
N LEU A 227 -12.39 9.66 10.65
CA LEU A 227 -12.16 8.28 10.24
C LEU A 227 -13.46 7.48 10.33
N ARG A 228 -14.18 7.56 11.46
CA ARG A 228 -15.42 6.82 11.65
C ARG A 228 -16.52 7.24 10.66
N GLU A 229 -16.68 8.53 10.40
CA GLU A 229 -17.62 9.05 9.40
C GLU A 229 -17.26 8.53 8.00
N LYS A 230 -15.97 8.51 7.64
CA LYS A 230 -15.47 7.93 6.38
C LYS A 230 -15.80 6.45 6.27
N LEU A 231 -15.57 5.67 7.33
CA LEU A 231 -15.90 4.24 7.37
C LEU A 231 -17.41 3.96 7.25
N ILE A 232 -18.26 4.87 7.75
CA ILE A 232 -19.72 4.77 7.56
C ILE A 232 -20.08 5.13 6.12
N ALA A 233 -19.50 6.21 5.58
CA ALA A 233 -19.78 6.72 4.25
C ALA A 233 -19.35 5.75 3.13
N ASP A 234 -18.19 5.08 3.29
CA ASP A 234 -17.69 4.09 2.33
C ASP A 234 -18.30 2.68 2.51
N GLY A 235 -19.11 2.49 3.57
CA GLY A 235 -19.81 1.26 3.87
C GLY A 235 -18.94 0.17 4.51
N THR A 236 -17.74 0.51 4.99
CA THR A 236 -16.93 -0.37 5.86
C THR A 236 -17.67 -0.68 7.16
N LEU A 237 -18.30 0.33 7.77
CA LEU A 237 -19.22 0.19 8.90
C LEU A 237 -20.65 0.35 8.40
N ARG A 238 -21.50 -0.64 8.69
CA ARG A 238 -22.94 -0.58 8.39
C ARG A 238 -23.77 -0.79 9.64
N VAL A 239 -24.91 -0.10 9.72
CA VAL A 239 -25.85 -0.29 10.84
C VAL A 239 -26.47 -1.69 10.75
N GLU A 240 -26.41 -2.43 11.86
CA GLU A 240 -27.09 -3.70 12.04
C GLU A 240 -27.71 -3.74 13.45
N GLY A 241 -29.02 -3.47 13.53
CA GLY A 241 -29.72 -3.35 14.80
C GLY A 241 -29.27 -2.13 15.61
N ASP A 242 -28.65 -2.37 16.76
CA ASP A 242 -28.20 -1.37 17.74
C ASP A 242 -26.68 -1.11 17.71
N HIS A 243 -25.97 -1.70 16.75
CA HIS A 243 -24.53 -1.57 16.57
C HIS A 243 -24.17 -1.38 15.09
N TYR A 244 -22.91 -1.04 14.85
CA TYR A 244 -22.30 -1.12 13.52
C TYR A 244 -21.62 -2.48 13.35
N ILE A 245 -21.59 -2.98 12.11
CA ILE A 245 -20.83 -4.18 11.73
C ILE A 245 -19.79 -3.84 10.66
N PHE A 246 -18.59 -4.40 10.79
CA PHE A 246 -17.54 -4.33 9.79
C PHE A 246 -17.86 -5.24 8.59
N THR A 247 -18.03 -4.69 7.40
CA THR A 247 -18.42 -5.44 6.20
C THR A 247 -17.27 -6.24 5.57
N HIS A 248 -16.05 -5.85 5.87
CA HIS A 248 -14.80 -6.51 5.50
C HIS A 248 -13.74 -6.26 6.58
N ASP A 249 -12.59 -6.93 6.46
CA ASP A 249 -11.46 -6.70 7.35
C ASP A 249 -10.92 -5.30 7.12
N PHE A 250 -10.63 -4.57 8.19
CA PHE A 250 -10.13 -3.20 8.09
C PHE A 250 -8.84 -3.03 8.90
N LEU A 251 -7.79 -2.52 8.25
CA LEU A 251 -6.50 -2.24 8.87
C LEU A 251 -6.51 -0.84 9.50
N PHE A 252 -6.39 -0.80 10.82
CA PHE A 252 -6.13 0.42 11.57
C PHE A 252 -4.62 0.63 11.73
N SER A 253 -4.20 1.90 11.80
CA SER A 253 -2.81 2.29 12.03
C SER A 253 -2.24 1.81 13.39
N SER A 254 -3.09 1.40 14.33
CA SER A 254 -2.69 0.89 15.63
C SER A 254 -3.82 0.12 16.33
N PRO A 255 -3.51 -0.71 17.36
CA PRO A 255 -4.53 -1.34 18.19
C PRO A 255 -5.48 -0.33 18.84
N SER A 256 -4.95 0.82 19.27
CA SER A 256 -5.75 1.88 19.90
C SER A 256 -6.72 2.53 18.93
N ALA A 257 -6.32 2.77 17.68
CA ALA A 257 -7.24 3.27 16.65
C ALA A 257 -8.43 2.32 16.45
N GLY A 258 -8.18 1.01 16.33
CA GLY A 258 -9.25 0.01 16.24
C GLY A 258 -10.14 -0.01 17.48
N ALA A 259 -9.55 0.04 18.69
CA ALA A 259 -10.31 0.03 19.94
C ALA A 259 -11.21 1.27 20.09
N VAL A 260 -10.71 2.47 19.75
CA VAL A 260 -11.49 3.71 19.83
C VAL A 260 -12.71 3.65 18.90
N ILE A 261 -12.54 3.16 17.68
CA ILE A 261 -13.63 3.04 16.70
C ILE A 261 -14.67 2.01 17.15
N VAL A 262 -14.22 0.84 17.61
CA VAL A 262 -15.08 -0.24 18.13
C VAL A 262 -15.86 0.22 19.36
N MET A 263 -15.20 0.86 20.34
CA MET A 263 -15.82 1.15 21.64
C MET A 263 -16.55 2.49 21.70
N GLY A 264 -16.35 3.38 20.72
CA GLY A 264 -16.96 4.71 20.70
C GLY A 264 -16.48 5.63 21.84
N ARG A 265 -15.29 5.36 22.40
CA ARG A 265 -14.67 6.13 23.50
C ARG A 265 -13.15 6.12 23.40
N ASN A 266 -12.48 6.91 24.24
CA ASN A 266 -11.06 6.72 24.48
C ASN A 266 -10.81 5.29 24.97
N ALA A 267 -9.91 4.59 24.28
CA ALA A 267 -9.60 3.20 24.53
C ALA A 267 -8.12 2.98 24.23
N ASN A 268 -7.40 2.42 25.20
CA ASN A 268 -6.03 1.98 24.99
C ASN A 268 -6.08 0.56 24.40
N GLY A 269 -5.76 0.43 23.12
CA GLY A 269 -5.80 -0.87 22.44
C GLY A 269 -4.91 -1.92 23.09
N MET A 270 -3.80 -1.50 23.70
CA MET A 270 -2.87 -2.42 24.36
C MET A 270 -3.49 -3.16 25.55
N THR A 271 -4.53 -2.59 26.18
CA THR A 271 -5.21 -3.16 27.34
C THR A 271 -6.60 -3.73 27.02
N GLU A 272 -7.25 -3.21 25.98
CA GLU A 272 -8.64 -3.53 25.65
C GLU A 272 -8.75 -4.80 24.79
N TRP A 273 -7.80 -5.01 23.87
CA TRP A 273 -7.73 -6.22 23.05
C TRP A 273 -7.16 -7.37 23.88
N LYS A 274 -7.96 -8.42 24.10
CA LYS A 274 -7.60 -9.57 24.94
C LYS A 274 -7.67 -10.89 24.20
N ASP A 275 -6.75 -11.78 24.49
CA ASP A 275 -6.76 -13.14 23.94
C ASP A 275 -7.86 -14.03 24.57
N ASP A 276 -7.92 -15.28 24.12
CA ASP A 276 -8.81 -16.33 24.61
C ASP A 276 -8.64 -16.64 26.11
N LYS A 277 -7.49 -16.29 26.70
CA LYS A 277 -7.16 -16.45 28.13
C LYS A 277 -7.40 -15.16 28.93
N GLY A 278 -7.90 -14.10 28.29
CA GLY A 278 -8.18 -12.81 28.91
C GLY A 278 -6.95 -11.92 29.12
N LYS A 279 -5.77 -12.30 28.60
CA LYS A 279 -4.57 -11.47 28.64
C LYS A 279 -4.59 -10.44 27.54
N SER A 280 -4.25 -9.20 27.88
CA SER A 280 -4.16 -8.08 26.97
C SER A 280 -2.97 -8.20 26.00
N LEU A 281 -2.97 -7.36 24.95
CA LEU A 281 -1.82 -7.21 24.06
C LEU A 281 -0.54 -6.86 24.84
N ALA A 282 -0.61 -5.88 25.75
CA ALA A 282 0.54 -5.46 26.57
C ALA A 282 1.13 -6.61 27.40
N GLU A 283 0.28 -7.46 27.97
CA GLU A 283 0.72 -8.61 28.76
C GLU A 283 1.34 -9.71 27.90
N ASN A 284 0.90 -9.87 26.66
CA ASN A 284 1.48 -10.86 25.75
C ASN A 284 2.84 -10.38 25.21
N GLU A 285 2.99 -9.11 24.87
CA GLU A 285 4.28 -8.53 24.41
C GLU A 285 5.35 -8.54 25.50
N ALA A 286 4.98 -8.36 26.78
CA ALA A 286 5.92 -8.38 27.89
C ALA A 286 6.43 -9.79 28.28
N MET A 287 5.86 -10.84 27.69
CA MET A 287 6.19 -12.24 27.97
C MET A 287 7.04 -12.91 26.86
N GLU A 288 7.32 -12.18 25.77
CA GLU A 288 8.28 -12.54 24.71
C GLU A 288 9.65 -11.90 24.95
#